data_AF-A0A067T4P1-F1
#
_entry.id   AF-A0A067T4P1-F1
#
_cell.length_a   1.000
_cell.length_b   1.000
_cell.length_c   1.000
_cell.angle_alpha   90.00
_cell.angle_beta   90.00
_cell.angle_gamma   90.00
#
_symmetry.space_group_name_H-M   'P 1'
#
loop_
_entity.id
_entity.type
_entity.pdbx_description
1 polymer ?
#
loop_
_entity_poly.entity_id
_entity_poly.type
_entity_poly.pdbx_seq_one_letter_code
_entity_poly.pdbx_strand_id
1 'polypeptide(L)'
;MLEKYFLHIRDDTLQQDIPLHELHCYSLPFGALGFISHVLTYYTIACLWFGRKPLWPFQKIANSKLDLILGALGISLCIIMSIVTMIKCKNTWQLLVIAVWKLSMSLLNGLTALHVAILVVNNPDDDVQMKSKTAAWWIVLYIPGMIAGMIGLMSLVTKVAGQVPEILDLTIAFYSVIGASLVVGILSMMIICWWGGGSPGKVAGAGFIVTLILFLVLSAFYSDWCLGIMLDNLIGTPSSDSSGFYWTYFIAKRLTMFSL
;
A
#
# COMPACT_ATOMS: atom_id res chain seq x y z
N MET A 1 -12.94 -42.96 -17.61
CA MET A 1 -12.31 -43.33 -16.32
C MET A 1 -11.02 -42.53 -16.08
N LEU A 2 -10.13 -42.41 -17.08
CA LEU A 2 -8.92 -41.58 -17.02
C LEU A 2 -9.16 -40.07 -16.77
N GLU A 3 -10.25 -39.51 -17.31
CA GLU A 3 -10.56 -38.07 -17.14
C GLU A 3 -10.97 -37.71 -15.69
N LYS A 4 -11.64 -38.63 -14.97
CA LYS A 4 -11.94 -38.46 -13.54
C LYS A 4 -10.68 -38.52 -12.68
N TYR A 5 -9.72 -39.37 -13.03
CA TYR A 5 -8.43 -39.42 -12.32
C TYR A 5 -7.58 -38.17 -12.60
N PHE A 6 -7.60 -37.64 -13.82
CA PHE A 6 -6.85 -36.42 -14.14
C PHE A 6 -7.44 -35.16 -13.50
N LEU A 7 -8.77 -35.09 -13.36
CA LEU A 7 -9.44 -34.05 -12.58
C LEU A 7 -9.15 -34.18 -11.07
N HIS A 8 -9.12 -35.40 -10.53
CA HIS A 8 -8.84 -35.61 -9.11
C HIS A 8 -7.36 -35.35 -8.74
N ILE A 9 -6.41 -35.73 -9.60
CA ILE A 9 -4.98 -35.45 -9.40
C ILE A 9 -4.66 -33.95 -9.55
N ARG A 10 -5.44 -33.22 -10.37
CA ARG A 10 -5.31 -31.76 -10.49
C ARG A 10 -5.87 -31.02 -9.26
N ASP A 11 -6.86 -31.58 -8.56
CA ASP A 11 -7.36 -31.01 -7.30
C ASP A 11 -6.35 -31.21 -6.14
N ASP A 12 -5.80 -32.41 -5.97
CA ASP A 12 -4.95 -32.72 -4.81
C ASP A 12 -3.57 -32.06 -4.84
N THR A 13 -3.07 -31.65 -6.01
CA THR A 13 -1.75 -30.98 -6.15
C THR A 13 -1.83 -29.45 -6.12
N LEU A 14 -3.03 -28.86 -6.28
CA LEU A 14 -3.23 -27.41 -6.24
C LEU A 14 -3.69 -26.89 -4.89
N GLN A 15 -4.21 -27.78 -4.03
CA GLN A 15 -4.66 -27.47 -2.68
C GLN A 15 -3.61 -27.87 -1.65
N GLN A 16 -2.35 -27.49 -1.88
CA GLN A 16 -1.37 -27.47 -0.81
C GLN A 16 -1.79 -26.34 0.15
N ASP A 17 -2.55 -26.73 1.17
CA ASP A 17 -2.94 -25.88 2.29
C ASP A 17 -1.66 -25.20 2.79
N ILE A 18 -1.60 -23.88 2.65
CA ILE A 18 -0.52 -23.10 3.25
C ILE A 18 -0.76 -23.22 4.75
N PRO A 19 0.13 -23.89 5.49
CA PRO A 19 -0.15 -24.10 6.88
C PRO A 19 -0.02 -22.73 7.56
N LEU A 20 -1.07 -22.30 8.25
CA LEU A 20 -1.19 -20.95 8.85
C LEU A 20 0.03 -20.56 9.70
N HIS A 21 0.75 -21.54 10.26
CA HIS A 21 1.99 -21.30 11.00
C HIS A 21 3.10 -20.62 10.15
N GLU A 22 3.12 -20.80 8.83
CA GLU A 22 4.08 -20.13 7.93
C GLU A 22 3.83 -18.62 7.84
N LEU A 23 2.60 -18.15 8.07
CA LEU A 23 2.27 -16.72 8.04
C LEU A 23 2.94 -15.95 9.19
N HIS A 24 3.30 -16.63 10.28
CA HIS A 24 3.97 -16.01 11.44
C HIS A 24 5.39 -15.51 11.14
N CYS A 25 5.99 -15.87 9.99
CA CYS A 25 7.26 -15.28 9.57
C CYS A 25 7.13 -13.78 9.25
N TYR A 26 5.91 -13.30 8.97
CA TYR A 26 5.65 -11.96 8.49
C TYR A 26 5.72 -10.92 9.62
N SER A 27 6.76 -10.09 9.60
CA SER A 27 7.06 -9.12 10.68
C SER A 27 6.69 -7.66 10.40
N LEU A 28 6.10 -7.36 9.24
CA LEU A 28 5.70 -5.98 8.90
C LEU A 28 4.33 -5.64 9.49
N PRO A 29 4.03 -4.36 9.80
CA PRO A 29 2.72 -3.95 10.31
C PRO A 29 1.56 -4.38 9.41
N PHE A 30 0.57 -5.04 9.99
CA PHE A 30 -0.70 -5.47 9.39
C PHE A 30 -1.87 -5.19 10.37
N GLY A 31 -3.10 -5.58 10.02
CA GLY A 31 -4.27 -5.35 10.86
C GLY A 31 -4.54 -3.86 11.10
N ALA A 32 -5.09 -3.51 12.25
CA ALA A 32 -5.41 -2.14 12.63
C ALA A 32 -4.16 -1.24 12.66
N LEU A 33 -3.03 -1.74 13.18
CA LEU A 33 -1.77 -0.98 13.20
C LEU A 33 -1.20 -0.76 11.79
N GLY A 34 -1.31 -1.75 10.91
CA GLY A 34 -1.00 -1.61 9.48
C GLY A 34 -1.90 -0.57 8.81
N PHE A 35 -3.20 -0.63 9.06
CA PHE A 35 -4.18 0.31 8.51
C PHE A 35 -3.88 1.76 8.94
N ILE A 36 -3.74 2.00 10.25
CA ILE A 36 -3.35 3.32 10.79
C ILE A 36 -2.04 3.77 10.15
N SER A 37 -1.10 2.83 9.98
CA SER A 37 0.17 3.11 9.35
C SER A 37 0.05 3.60 7.90
N HIS A 38 -0.83 3.00 7.11
CA HIS A 38 -1.09 3.46 5.74
C HIS A 38 -1.83 4.79 5.72
N VAL A 39 -2.83 5.00 6.58
CA VAL A 39 -3.53 6.29 6.70
C VAL A 39 -2.55 7.43 6.99
N LEU A 40 -1.67 7.26 7.97
CA LEU A 40 -0.64 8.25 8.30
C LEU A 40 0.35 8.47 7.14
N THR A 41 0.66 7.43 6.38
CA THR A 41 1.55 7.54 5.21
C THR A 41 0.88 8.36 4.11
N TYR A 42 -0.38 8.08 3.76
CA TYR A 42 -1.13 8.86 2.77
C TYR A 42 -1.30 10.31 3.20
N TYR A 43 -1.58 10.54 4.48
CA TYR A 43 -1.65 11.88 5.06
C TYR A 43 -0.31 12.63 4.93
N THR A 44 0.81 11.96 5.20
CA THR A 44 2.15 12.55 5.07
C THR A 44 2.44 12.94 3.63
N ILE A 45 2.19 12.03 2.68
CA ILE A 45 2.35 12.28 1.24
C ILE A 45 1.48 13.47 0.80
N ALA A 46 0.22 13.52 1.23
CA ALA A 46 -0.67 14.63 0.91
C ALA A 46 -0.14 15.97 1.46
N CYS A 47 0.30 16.01 2.72
CA CYS A 47 0.89 17.23 3.31
C CYS A 47 2.14 17.69 2.54
N LEU A 48 3.01 16.74 2.18
CA LEU A 48 4.20 17.02 1.38
C LEU A 48 3.83 17.57 0.00
N TRP A 49 2.81 17.02 -0.67
CA TRP A 49 2.27 17.54 -1.94
C TRP A 49 1.75 18.98 -1.84
N PHE A 50 1.27 19.39 -0.68
CA PHE A 50 0.89 20.77 -0.40
C PHE A 50 2.03 21.64 0.15
N GLY A 51 3.25 21.12 0.26
CA GLY A 51 4.41 21.84 0.78
C GLY A 51 4.32 22.19 2.26
N ARG A 52 3.54 21.42 3.03
CA ARG A 52 3.30 21.63 4.47
C ARG A 52 3.86 20.49 5.30
N LYS A 53 4.23 20.81 6.54
CA LYS A 53 4.61 19.81 7.54
C LYS A 53 3.40 18.94 7.89
N PRO A 54 3.56 17.61 8.04
CA PRO A 54 2.48 16.72 8.43
C PRO A 54 2.13 16.84 9.92
N LEU A 55 3.07 17.25 10.77
CA LEU A 55 2.78 17.51 12.18
C LEU A 55 2.18 18.90 12.37
N TRP A 56 1.17 18.98 13.24
CA TRP A 56 0.59 20.25 13.66
C TRP A 56 1.60 21.02 14.54
N PRO A 57 1.79 22.34 14.38
CA PRO A 57 1.09 23.26 13.49
C PRO A 57 1.56 23.17 12.03
N PHE A 58 0.62 23.23 11.07
CA PHE A 58 0.81 23.11 9.62
C PHE A 58 1.64 24.25 9.00
N GLN A 59 2.92 24.30 9.33
CA GLN A 59 3.85 25.30 8.86
C GLN A 59 4.46 24.90 7.51
N LYS A 60 5.03 25.89 6.80
CA LYS A 60 5.87 25.63 5.62
C LYS A 60 7.16 24.95 6.06
N ILE A 61 7.67 24.05 5.23
CA ILE A 61 8.93 23.31 5.46
C ILE A 61 10.08 24.31 5.49
N ALA A 62 10.85 24.35 6.58
CA ALA A 62 11.89 25.36 6.80
C ALA A 62 13.30 24.77 6.99
N ASN A 63 13.47 23.59 7.61
CA ASN A 63 14.78 23.01 7.90
C ASN A 63 15.06 21.75 7.07
N SER A 64 15.42 21.97 5.81
CA SER A 64 15.66 20.89 4.86
C SER A 64 16.83 19.94 5.16
N LYS A 65 17.80 20.31 6.02
CA LYS A 65 18.94 19.43 6.37
C LYS A 65 18.56 18.29 7.31
N LEU A 66 17.77 18.60 8.35
CA LEU A 66 17.29 17.58 9.29
C LEU A 66 16.35 16.63 8.58
N ASP A 67 15.50 17.16 7.70
CA ASP A 67 14.57 16.40 6.86
C ASP A 67 15.29 15.43 5.93
N LEU A 68 16.40 15.87 5.34
CA LEU A 68 17.26 15.03 4.53
C LEU A 68 17.82 13.85 5.33
N ILE A 69 18.31 14.10 6.55
CA ILE A 69 18.89 13.06 7.42
C ILE A 69 17.82 12.08 7.90
N LEU A 70 16.67 12.59 8.38
CA LEU A 70 15.56 11.74 8.84
C LEU A 70 14.96 10.92 7.70
N GLY A 71 14.82 11.50 6.51
CA GLY A 71 14.37 10.80 5.32
C GLY A 71 15.33 9.69 4.91
N ALA A 72 16.63 9.98 4.83
CA ALA A 72 17.65 8.98 4.51
C ALA A 72 17.68 7.85 5.54
N LEU A 73 17.71 8.17 6.84
CA LEU A 73 17.70 7.19 7.92
C LEU A 73 16.44 6.33 7.89
N GLY A 74 15.26 6.95 7.69
CA GLY A 74 13.99 6.24 7.59
C GLY A 74 13.95 5.26 6.41
N ILE A 75 14.44 5.67 5.23
CA ILE A 75 14.56 4.80 4.05
C ILE A 75 15.50 3.63 4.34
N SER A 76 16.70 3.89 4.86
CA SER A 76 17.70 2.85 5.15
C SER A 76 17.16 1.81 6.13
N LEU A 77 16.55 2.25 7.23
CA LEU A 77 15.93 1.36 8.21
C LEU A 77 14.78 0.57 7.58
N CYS A 78 13.88 1.20 6.81
CA CYS A 78 12.79 0.47 6.15
C CYS A 78 13.31 -0.61 5.18
N ILE A 79 14.35 -0.31 4.39
CA ILE A 79 14.97 -1.28 3.47
C ILE A 79 15.53 -2.48 4.23
N ILE A 80 16.35 -2.24 5.26
CA ILE A 80 16.99 -3.32 6.05
C ILE A 80 15.92 -4.26 6.62
N MET A 81 14.87 -3.70 7.21
CA MET A 81 13.82 -4.46 7.90
C MET A 81 12.91 -5.21 6.92
N SER A 82 12.63 -4.63 5.75
CA SER A 82 11.95 -5.33 4.66
C SER A 82 12.80 -6.48 4.12
N ILE A 83 14.12 -6.31 3.98
CA ILE A 83 15.04 -7.40 3.57
C ILE A 83 15.02 -8.54 4.58
N VAL A 84 15.12 -8.25 5.88
CA VAL A 84 15.02 -9.27 6.92
C VAL A 84 13.69 -10.03 6.83
N THR A 85 12.58 -9.32 6.60
CA THR A 85 11.26 -9.96 6.41
C THR A 85 11.25 -10.87 5.18
N MET A 86 11.79 -10.42 4.04
CA MET A 86 11.87 -11.22 2.82
C MET A 86 12.73 -12.49 3.01
N ILE A 87 13.82 -12.40 3.76
CA ILE A 87 14.67 -13.56 4.09
C ILE A 87 13.93 -14.55 4.98
N LYS A 88 13.20 -14.07 5.99
CA LYS A 88 12.41 -14.92 6.90
C LYS A 88 11.26 -15.63 6.18
N CYS A 89 10.60 -14.94 5.25
CA CYS A 89 9.46 -15.47 4.50
C CYS A 89 9.81 -16.01 3.11
N LYS A 90 11.08 -16.35 2.85
CA LYS A 90 11.56 -16.74 1.51
C LYS A 90 10.87 -17.98 0.91
N ASN A 91 10.28 -18.83 1.75
CA ASN A 91 9.61 -20.07 1.32
C ASN A 91 8.18 -19.81 0.85
N THR A 92 7.62 -18.63 1.15
CA THR A 92 6.21 -18.29 0.86
C THR A 92 6.19 -17.08 -0.07
N TRP A 93 6.21 -17.33 -1.38
CA TRP A 93 6.34 -16.27 -2.40
C TRP A 93 5.24 -15.20 -2.30
N GLN A 94 4.03 -15.56 -1.84
CA GLN A 94 2.92 -14.64 -1.64
C GLN A 94 3.28 -13.55 -0.62
N LEU A 95 3.86 -13.94 0.52
CA LEU A 95 4.31 -13.01 1.56
C LEU A 95 5.49 -12.18 1.09
N LEU A 96 6.37 -12.77 0.27
CA LEU A 96 7.52 -12.06 -0.30
C LEU A 96 7.06 -10.90 -1.18
N VAL A 97 6.13 -11.11 -2.11
CA VAL A 97 5.65 -10.01 -2.98
C VAL A 97 4.84 -8.97 -2.21
N ILE A 98 4.11 -9.36 -1.16
CA ILE A 98 3.45 -8.40 -0.25
C ILE A 98 4.50 -7.58 0.52
N ALA A 99 5.60 -8.19 0.97
CA ALA A 99 6.68 -7.47 1.62
C ALA A 99 7.38 -6.48 0.67
N VAL A 100 7.60 -6.87 -0.59
CA VAL A 100 8.12 -5.99 -1.65
C VAL A 100 7.19 -4.81 -1.89
N TRP A 101 5.88 -5.04 -1.91
CA TRP A 101 4.89 -3.95 -2.03
C TRP A 101 4.95 -2.97 -0.85
N LYS A 102 5.00 -3.47 0.40
CA LYS A 102 5.12 -2.58 1.57
C LYS A 102 6.44 -1.81 1.58
N LEU A 103 7.51 -2.41 1.07
CA LEU A 103 8.78 -1.72 0.84
C LEU A 103 8.61 -0.61 -0.21
N SER A 104 7.97 -0.88 -1.36
CA SER A 104 7.79 0.13 -2.41
C SER A 104 6.98 1.33 -1.92
N MET A 105 5.97 1.11 -1.08
CA MET A 105 5.21 2.21 -0.45
C MET A 105 6.07 3.05 0.51
N SER A 106 6.97 2.40 1.26
CA SER A 106 7.86 3.10 2.19
C SER A 106 8.95 3.88 1.45
N LEU A 107 9.46 3.31 0.35
CA LEU A 107 10.38 4.00 -0.57
C LEU A 107 9.71 5.19 -1.23
N LEU A 108 8.45 5.07 -1.68
CA LEU A 108 7.68 6.19 -2.22
C LEU A 108 7.66 7.36 -1.24
N ASN A 109 7.23 7.11 0.01
CA ASN A 109 7.13 8.16 1.03
C ASN A 109 8.51 8.79 1.33
N GLY A 110 9.54 7.97 1.50
CA GLY A 110 10.89 8.44 1.78
C GLY A 110 11.50 9.24 0.62
N LEU A 111 11.40 8.75 -0.61
CA LEU A 111 11.95 9.41 -1.80
C LEU A 111 11.19 10.70 -2.13
N THR A 112 9.86 10.73 -1.94
CA THR A 112 9.09 11.98 -2.08
C THR A 112 9.55 13.01 -1.05
N ALA A 113 9.70 12.63 0.22
CA ALA A 113 10.21 13.54 1.27
C ALA A 113 11.63 14.04 0.96
N LEU A 114 12.54 13.14 0.57
CA LEU A 114 13.91 13.47 0.21
C LEU A 114 13.99 14.40 -1.00
N HIS A 115 13.21 14.12 -2.05
CA HIS A 115 13.16 14.94 -3.25
C HIS A 115 12.62 16.35 -2.96
N VAL A 116 11.54 16.46 -2.17
CA VAL A 116 11.02 17.77 -1.74
C VAL A 116 12.08 18.52 -0.92
N ALA A 117 12.77 17.86 0.01
CA ALA A 117 13.83 18.48 0.80
C ALA A 117 14.96 19.03 -0.08
N ILE A 118 15.48 18.23 -1.03
CA ILE A 118 16.53 18.65 -1.98
C ILE A 118 16.06 19.84 -2.83
N LEU A 119 14.83 19.80 -3.32
CA LEU A 119 14.23 20.87 -4.13
C LEU A 119 14.10 22.19 -3.35
N VAL A 120 13.81 22.13 -2.05
CA VAL A 120 13.76 23.30 -1.16
C VAL A 120 15.16 23.83 -0.86
N VAL A 121 16.17 22.95 -0.63
CA VAL A 121 17.58 23.36 -0.44
C VAL A 121 18.10 24.12 -1.64
N ASN A 122 17.88 23.59 -2.84
CA ASN A 122 18.54 24.09 -4.05
C ASN A 122 17.96 25.41 -4.57
N ASN A 123 16.68 25.70 -4.28
CA ASN A 123 16.03 26.91 -4.81
C ASN A 123 15.08 27.53 -3.74
N PRO A 124 15.59 28.26 -2.75
CA PRO A 124 14.77 28.75 -1.63
C PRO A 124 13.66 29.72 -2.05
N ASP A 125 13.81 30.43 -3.17
CA ASP A 125 12.89 31.50 -3.60
C ASP A 125 11.69 31.02 -4.44
N ASP A 126 11.75 29.80 -4.95
CA ASP A 126 10.70 29.22 -5.80
C ASP A 126 9.47 28.77 -4.99
N ASP A 127 8.29 28.84 -5.59
CA ASP A 127 7.05 28.34 -5.00
C ASP A 127 7.13 26.82 -4.71
N VAL A 128 7.12 26.50 -3.42
CA VAL A 128 7.18 25.13 -2.88
C VAL A 128 6.07 24.25 -3.47
N GLN A 129 4.90 24.82 -3.78
CA GLN A 129 3.78 24.06 -4.33
C GLN A 129 4.08 23.49 -5.72
N MET A 130 4.77 24.24 -6.58
CA MET A 130 5.09 23.79 -7.94
C MET A 130 6.09 22.62 -7.90
N LYS A 131 7.08 22.69 -7.01
CA LYS A 131 8.09 21.64 -6.85
C LYS A 131 7.52 20.33 -6.33
N SER A 132 6.55 20.41 -5.44
CA SER A 132 5.96 19.21 -4.87
C SER A 132 5.13 18.40 -5.87
N LYS A 133 4.53 19.06 -6.86
CA LYS A 133 3.89 18.35 -8.00
C LYS A 133 4.88 17.53 -8.80
N THR A 134 6.11 18.01 -8.98
CA THR A 134 7.18 17.23 -9.63
C THR A 134 7.54 15.99 -8.80
N ALA A 135 7.51 16.09 -7.47
CA ALA A 135 7.76 14.94 -6.59
C ALA A 135 6.62 13.90 -6.61
N ALA A 136 5.41 14.25 -7.04
CA ALA A 136 4.30 13.30 -7.21
C ALA A 136 4.57 12.26 -8.30
N TRP A 137 5.51 12.50 -9.22
CA TRP A 137 5.90 11.52 -10.24
C TRP A 137 6.40 10.19 -9.64
N TRP A 138 6.94 10.21 -8.41
CA TRP A 138 7.40 9.01 -7.73
C TRP A 138 6.28 7.97 -7.49
N ILE A 139 4.99 8.35 -7.53
CA ILE A 139 3.86 7.40 -7.45
C ILE A 139 3.99 6.27 -8.47
N VAL A 140 4.61 6.53 -9.63
CA VAL A 140 4.84 5.51 -10.67
C VAL A 140 5.64 4.32 -10.13
N LEU A 141 6.55 4.51 -9.17
CA LEU A 141 7.30 3.41 -8.53
C LEU A 141 6.42 2.50 -7.66
N TYR A 142 5.32 3.01 -7.13
CA TYR A 142 4.42 2.24 -6.28
C TYR A 142 3.57 1.24 -7.08
N ILE A 143 3.20 1.60 -8.31
CA ILE A 143 2.27 0.82 -9.13
C ILE A 143 2.74 -0.63 -9.38
N PRO A 144 3.98 -0.90 -9.84
CA PRO A 144 4.43 -2.28 -10.05
C PRO A 144 4.47 -3.11 -8.77
N GLY A 145 4.94 -2.50 -7.67
CA GLY A 145 4.98 -3.16 -6.36
C GLY A 145 3.58 -3.52 -5.87
N MET A 146 2.62 -2.61 -6.03
CA MET A 146 1.22 -2.84 -5.67
C MET A 146 0.60 -3.97 -6.51
N ILE A 147 0.81 -3.99 -7.83
CA ILE A 147 0.31 -5.08 -8.68
C ILE A 147 0.87 -6.43 -8.22
N ALA A 148 2.19 -6.53 -8.01
CA ALA A 148 2.82 -7.76 -7.53
C ALA A 148 2.29 -8.18 -6.15
N GLY A 149 2.16 -7.22 -5.22
CA GLY A 149 1.64 -7.45 -3.88
C GLY A 149 0.18 -7.94 -3.88
N MET A 150 -0.67 -7.33 -4.71
CA MET A 150 -2.06 -7.74 -4.87
C MET A 150 -2.20 -9.12 -5.52
N ILE A 151 -1.34 -9.48 -6.48
CA ILE A 151 -1.31 -10.84 -7.05
C ILE A 151 -0.97 -11.87 -5.96
N GLY A 152 0.06 -11.61 -5.15
CA GLY A 152 0.42 -12.49 -4.03
C GLY A 152 -0.68 -12.60 -2.98
N LEU A 153 -1.27 -11.46 -2.62
CA LEU A 153 -2.38 -11.42 -1.66
C LEU A 153 -3.60 -12.18 -2.17
N MET A 154 -4.00 -11.99 -3.43
CA MET A 154 -5.14 -12.71 -4.00
C MET A 154 -4.87 -14.21 -4.11
N SER A 155 -3.65 -14.60 -4.48
CA SER A 155 -3.25 -16.01 -4.44
C SER A 155 -3.32 -16.61 -3.04
N LEU A 156 -3.03 -15.83 -1.99
CA LEU A 156 -3.16 -16.25 -0.61
C LEU A 156 -4.62 -16.33 -0.18
N VAL A 157 -5.42 -15.32 -0.50
CA VAL A 157 -6.86 -15.25 -0.21
C VAL A 157 -7.60 -16.45 -0.81
N THR A 158 -7.35 -16.80 -2.06
CA THR A 158 -8.03 -17.93 -2.71
C THR A 158 -7.74 -19.27 -2.04
N LYS A 159 -6.56 -19.41 -1.39
CA LYS A 159 -6.18 -20.61 -0.66
C LYS A 159 -6.81 -20.69 0.74
N VAL A 160 -7.00 -19.54 1.40
CA VAL A 160 -7.50 -19.48 2.78
C VAL A 160 -9.02 -19.24 2.85
N ALA A 161 -9.64 -18.73 1.78
CA ALA A 161 -11.06 -18.34 1.76
C ALA A 161 -12.03 -19.50 2.09
N GLY A 162 -11.66 -20.76 1.81
CA GLY A 162 -12.46 -21.92 2.19
C GLY A 162 -12.45 -22.22 3.69
N GLN A 163 -11.43 -21.76 4.41
CA GLN A 163 -11.25 -22.00 5.86
C GLN A 163 -11.75 -20.80 6.70
N VAL A 164 -11.64 -19.59 6.17
CA VAL A 164 -11.95 -18.34 6.88
C VAL A 164 -12.93 -17.50 6.04
N PRO A 165 -14.25 -17.68 6.20
CA PRO A 165 -15.26 -17.02 5.38
C PRO A 165 -15.24 -15.49 5.51
N GLU A 166 -14.75 -14.94 6.64
CA GLU A 166 -14.62 -13.50 6.85
C GLU A 166 -13.72 -12.83 5.80
N ILE A 167 -12.73 -13.55 5.27
CA ILE A 167 -11.86 -13.05 4.20
C ILE A 167 -12.66 -12.89 2.89
N LEU A 168 -13.58 -13.82 2.60
CA LEU A 168 -14.40 -13.76 1.40
C LEU A 168 -15.34 -12.55 1.46
N ASP A 169 -15.98 -12.32 2.60
CA ASP A 169 -16.86 -11.16 2.81
C ASP A 169 -16.09 -9.83 2.63
N LEU A 170 -14.89 -9.74 3.21
CA LEU A 170 -14.01 -8.59 3.05
C LEU A 170 -13.60 -8.38 1.58
N THR A 171 -13.31 -9.45 0.86
CA THR A 171 -12.93 -9.43 -0.57
C THR A 171 -14.09 -8.93 -1.43
N ILE A 172 -15.30 -9.44 -1.20
CA ILE A 172 -16.51 -9.01 -1.88
C ILE A 172 -16.75 -7.52 -1.61
N ALA A 173 -16.65 -7.08 -0.35
CA ALA A 173 -16.81 -5.68 0.01
C ALA A 173 -15.79 -4.78 -0.74
N PHE A 174 -14.51 -5.16 -0.73
CA PHE A 174 -13.46 -4.43 -1.45
C PHE A 174 -13.77 -4.28 -2.94
N TYR A 175 -14.03 -5.38 -3.66
CA TYR A 175 -14.30 -5.33 -5.10
C TYR A 175 -15.63 -4.65 -5.43
N SER A 176 -16.63 -4.73 -4.56
CA SER A 176 -17.91 -4.03 -4.76
C SER A 176 -17.74 -2.51 -4.76
N VAL A 177 -16.91 -1.98 -3.86
CA VAL A 177 -16.62 -0.53 -3.78
C VAL A 177 -15.86 -0.05 -5.00
N ILE A 178 -14.83 -0.79 -5.44
CA ILE A 178 -14.07 -0.47 -6.65
C ILE A 178 -14.94 -0.57 -7.90
N GLY A 179 -15.74 -1.63 -8.01
CA GLY A 179 -16.66 -1.86 -9.12
C GLY A 179 -17.74 -0.77 -9.21
N ALA A 180 -18.33 -0.38 -8.08
CA ALA A 180 -19.32 0.70 -8.02
C ALA A 180 -18.74 2.04 -8.51
N SER A 181 -17.50 2.39 -8.11
CA SER A 181 -16.81 3.58 -8.61
C SER A 181 -16.66 3.58 -10.14
N LEU A 182 -16.29 2.44 -10.72
CA LEU A 182 -16.15 2.30 -12.17
C LEU A 182 -17.51 2.43 -12.87
N VAL A 183 -18.54 1.78 -12.35
CA VAL A 183 -19.91 1.85 -12.89
C VAL A 183 -20.43 3.28 -12.87
N VAL A 184 -20.23 4.02 -11.78
CA VAL A 184 -20.61 5.45 -11.69
C VAL A 184 -19.92 6.28 -12.77
N GLY A 185 -18.62 6.06 -13.01
CA GLY A 185 -17.88 6.73 -14.08
C GLY A 185 -18.45 6.44 -15.47
N ILE A 186 -18.74 5.18 -15.77
CA ILE A 186 -19.31 4.74 -17.06
C ILE A 186 -20.73 5.30 -17.25
N LEU A 187 -21.59 5.19 -16.24
CA LEU A 187 -22.96 5.72 -16.30
C LEU A 187 -22.97 7.23 -16.49
N SER A 188 -22.09 7.95 -15.79
CA SER A 188 -21.95 9.41 -15.94
C SER A 188 -21.55 9.79 -17.36
N MET A 189 -20.62 9.04 -17.97
CA MET A 189 -20.25 9.21 -19.38
C MET A 189 -21.44 8.95 -20.32
N MET A 190 -22.20 7.86 -20.12
CA MET A 190 -23.35 7.52 -20.95
C MET A 190 -24.46 8.59 -20.90
N ILE A 191 -24.76 9.13 -19.72
CA ILE A 191 -25.76 10.19 -19.53
C ILE A 191 -25.36 11.46 -20.30
N ILE A 192 -24.08 11.85 -20.23
CA ILE A 192 -23.53 13.02 -20.92
C ILE A 192 -23.59 12.85 -22.43
N CYS A 193 -23.27 11.66 -22.94
CA CYS A 193 -23.43 11.33 -24.36
C CYS A 193 -24.89 11.45 -24.81
N TRP A 194 -25.85 11.01 -23.98
CA TRP A 194 -27.27 11.07 -24.33
C TRP A 194 -27.79 12.50 -24.37
N TRP A 195 -27.48 13.32 -23.36
CA TRP A 195 -28.01 14.68 -23.25
C TRP A 195 -27.34 15.71 -24.15
N GLY A 196 -26.31 15.32 -24.91
CA GLY A 196 -25.67 16.20 -25.89
C GLY A 196 -24.93 17.40 -25.27
N GLY A 197 -24.55 17.31 -23.98
CA GLY A 197 -23.84 18.36 -23.26
C GLY A 197 -22.45 17.90 -22.82
N GLY A 198 -21.46 18.79 -22.81
CA GLY A 198 -20.15 18.54 -22.21
C GLY A 198 -19.19 17.67 -23.03
N SER A 199 -18.15 17.15 -22.35
CA SER A 199 -17.09 16.33 -22.96
C SER A 199 -17.07 14.95 -22.27
N PRO A 200 -17.73 13.93 -22.85
CA PRO A 200 -17.85 12.61 -22.22
C PRO A 200 -16.49 11.95 -21.95
N GLY A 201 -15.50 12.20 -22.81
CA GLY A 201 -14.14 11.72 -22.60
C GLY A 201 -13.47 12.25 -21.33
N LYS A 202 -13.72 13.51 -20.95
CA LYS A 202 -13.18 14.07 -19.69
C LYS A 202 -13.82 13.41 -18.46
N VAL A 203 -15.12 13.13 -18.52
CA VAL A 203 -15.83 12.48 -17.41
C VAL A 203 -15.43 11.01 -17.28
N ALA A 204 -15.32 10.29 -18.39
CA ALA A 204 -14.80 8.93 -18.39
C ALA A 204 -13.37 8.87 -17.83
N GLY A 205 -12.50 9.78 -18.28
CA GLY A 205 -11.13 9.91 -17.77
C GLY A 205 -11.08 10.21 -16.28
N ALA A 206 -11.90 11.15 -15.80
CA ALA A 206 -11.99 11.46 -14.37
C ALA A 206 -12.48 10.25 -13.55
N GLY A 207 -13.54 9.57 -14.00
CA GLY A 207 -14.06 8.36 -13.34
C GLY A 207 -13.04 7.23 -13.27
N PHE A 208 -12.26 7.03 -14.34
CA PHE A 208 -11.16 6.06 -14.37
C PHE A 208 -10.05 6.42 -13.37
N ILE A 209 -9.62 7.69 -13.36
CA ILE A 209 -8.58 8.17 -12.42
C ILE A 209 -9.05 8.01 -10.97
N VAL A 210 -10.29 8.38 -10.65
CA VAL A 210 -10.86 8.21 -9.29
C VAL A 210 -10.87 6.75 -8.90
N THR A 211 -11.29 5.86 -9.79
CA THR A 211 -11.32 4.41 -9.54
C THR A 211 -9.90 3.86 -9.31
N LEU A 212 -8.91 4.31 -10.08
CA LEU A 212 -7.52 3.93 -9.90
C LEU A 212 -6.97 4.39 -8.54
N ILE A 213 -7.22 5.64 -8.16
CA ILE A 213 -6.81 6.18 -6.84
C ILE A 213 -7.47 5.38 -5.72
N LEU A 214 -8.78 5.12 -5.84
CA LEU A 214 -9.53 4.34 -4.86
C LEU A 214 -8.96 2.93 -4.73
N PHE A 215 -8.64 2.28 -5.85
CA PHE A 215 -7.99 0.97 -5.86
C PHE A 215 -6.63 1.02 -5.16
N LEU A 216 -5.78 2.00 -5.46
CA LEU A 216 -4.44 2.14 -4.87
C LEU A 216 -4.48 2.31 -3.35
N VAL A 217 -5.43 3.09 -2.83
CA VAL A 217 -5.61 3.35 -1.40
C VAL A 217 -6.26 2.17 -0.70
N LEU A 218 -7.40 1.68 -1.21
CA LEU A 218 -8.14 0.60 -0.58
C LEU A 218 -7.38 -0.72 -0.64
N SER A 219 -6.52 -0.96 -1.64
CA SER A 219 -5.71 -2.17 -1.72
C SER A 219 -4.81 -2.32 -0.49
N ALA A 220 -4.15 -1.24 -0.07
CA ALA A 220 -3.28 -1.27 1.11
C ALA A 220 -4.07 -1.61 2.39
N PHE A 221 -5.26 -1.01 2.56
CA PHE A 221 -6.14 -1.29 3.69
C PHE A 221 -6.64 -2.73 3.66
N TYR A 222 -7.11 -3.18 2.50
CA TYR A 222 -7.54 -4.55 2.26
C TYR A 222 -6.44 -5.55 2.63
N SER A 223 -5.20 -5.31 2.21
CA SER A 223 -4.06 -6.15 2.58
C SER A 223 -3.83 -6.25 4.08
N ASP A 224 -3.94 -5.15 4.81
CA ASP A 224 -3.73 -5.16 6.26
C ASP A 224 -4.83 -5.94 6.98
N TRP A 225 -6.09 -5.75 6.59
CA TRP A 225 -7.22 -6.46 7.18
C TRP A 225 -7.20 -7.96 6.82
N CYS A 226 -6.91 -8.32 5.57
CA CYS A 226 -6.76 -9.72 5.18
C CYS A 226 -5.69 -10.43 6.02
N LEU A 227 -4.51 -9.83 6.15
CA LEU A 227 -3.44 -10.42 6.95
C LEU A 227 -3.81 -10.49 8.44
N GLY A 228 -4.53 -9.48 8.97
CA GLY A 228 -5.02 -9.50 10.35
C GLY A 228 -6.02 -10.62 10.62
N ILE A 229 -6.94 -10.88 9.68
CA ILE A 229 -7.90 -11.97 9.76
C ILE A 229 -7.19 -13.33 9.63
N MET A 230 -6.30 -13.48 8.64
CA MET A 230 -5.57 -14.73 8.40
C MET A 230 -4.68 -15.15 9.57
N LEU A 231 -4.15 -14.19 10.33
CA LEU A 231 -3.29 -14.41 11.49
C LEU A 231 -4.06 -14.45 12.82
N ASP A 232 -5.39 -14.38 12.79
CA ASP A 232 -6.26 -14.24 13.98
C ASP A 232 -5.76 -13.14 14.95
N ASN A 233 -5.31 -12.02 14.36
CA ASN A 233 -4.71 -10.89 15.08
C ASN A 233 -5.07 -9.59 14.38
N LEU A 234 -6.33 -9.17 14.57
CA LEU A 234 -6.88 -7.96 13.95
C LEU A 234 -6.17 -6.68 14.39
N ILE A 235 -5.60 -6.64 15.59
CA ILE A 235 -4.85 -5.46 16.07
C ILE A 235 -3.53 -5.35 15.29
N GLY A 236 -2.91 -6.49 14.98
CA GLY A 236 -1.62 -6.57 14.30
C GLY A 236 -0.44 -6.40 15.25
N THR A 237 -0.57 -6.80 16.52
CA THR A 237 0.54 -6.77 17.48
C THR A 237 1.56 -7.87 17.15
N PRO A 238 2.87 -7.57 17.15
CA PRO A 238 3.88 -8.58 16.84
C PRO A 238 3.98 -9.64 17.94
N SER A 239 4.46 -10.83 17.58
CA SER A 239 4.94 -11.81 18.55
C SER A 239 6.17 -11.28 19.29
N SER A 240 6.41 -11.76 20.52
CA SER A 240 7.53 -11.33 21.37
C SER A 240 8.87 -11.29 20.62
N ASP A 241 9.15 -12.34 19.84
CA ASP A 241 10.44 -12.53 19.15
C ASP A 241 10.66 -11.59 17.95
N SER A 242 9.59 -11.01 17.40
CA SER A 242 9.64 -10.09 16.26
C SER A 242 9.30 -8.65 16.61
N SER A 243 8.96 -8.38 17.88
CA SER A 243 8.50 -7.08 18.37
C SER A 243 9.48 -5.94 18.07
N GLY A 244 10.78 -6.14 18.34
CA GLY A 244 11.80 -5.15 18.04
C GLY A 244 11.86 -4.80 16.55
N PHE A 245 11.71 -5.80 15.68
CA PHE A 245 11.75 -5.58 14.24
C PHE A 245 10.53 -4.80 13.75
N TYR A 246 9.36 -5.22 14.23
CA TYR A 246 8.09 -4.59 13.93
C TYR A 246 8.08 -3.10 14.30
N TRP A 247 8.42 -2.78 15.56
CA TRP A 247 8.37 -1.42 16.06
C TRP A 247 9.42 -0.52 15.44
N THR A 248 10.62 -1.05 15.17
CA THR A 248 11.65 -0.31 14.45
C THR A 248 11.18 0.06 13.04
N TYR A 249 10.57 -0.86 12.29
CA TYR A 249 10.00 -0.54 10.98
C TYR A 249 8.86 0.49 11.09
N PHE A 250 7.96 0.30 12.05
CA PHE A 250 6.83 1.19 12.27
C PHE A 250 7.29 2.63 12.56
N ILE A 251 8.27 2.80 13.45
CA ILE A 251 8.86 4.10 13.80
C ILE A 251 9.65 4.68 12.64
N ALA A 252 10.49 3.88 11.97
CA ALA A 252 11.30 4.30 10.84
C ALA A 252 10.44 4.91 9.73
N LYS A 253 9.29 4.29 9.42
CA LYS A 253 8.32 4.77 8.42
C LYS A 253 7.72 6.14 8.80
N ARG A 254 7.74 6.50 10.09
CA ARG A 254 7.22 7.78 10.62
C ARG A 254 8.29 8.85 10.78
N LEU A 255 9.57 8.55 10.59
CA LEU A 255 10.63 9.56 10.71
C LEU A 255 10.41 10.73 9.75
N THR A 256 9.87 10.49 8.55
CA THR A 256 9.51 11.55 7.60
C THR A 256 8.38 12.46 8.08
N MET A 257 7.59 12.05 9.07
CA MET A 257 6.60 12.94 9.70
C MET A 257 7.26 13.99 10.60
N PHE A 258 8.42 13.67 11.17
CA PHE A 258 9.18 14.58 12.02
C PHE A 258 10.12 15.49 11.24
N SER A 259 10.04 15.46 9.91
CA SER A 259 10.73 16.42 9.06
C SER A 259 10.11 17.81 9.30
N LEU A 260 10.93 18.73 9.80
CA LEU A 260 10.61 20.09 10.28
C LEU A 260 11.04 21.15 9.27
#